data_AF-A0A850QKF9-F1
#
_entry.id   AF-A0A850QKF9-F1
#
_cell.length_a   1.000
_cell.length_b   1.000
_cell.length_c   1.000
_cell.angle_alpha   90.00
_cell.angle_beta   90.00
_cell.angle_gamma   90.00
#
_symmetry.space_group_name_H-M   'P 1'
#
loop_
_entity.id
_entity.type
_entity.pdbx_description
1 polymer ?
#
loop_
_entity_poly.entity_id
_entity_poly.type
_entity_poly.pdbx_seq_one_letter_code
_entity_poly.pdbx_strand_id
1 'polypeptide(L)' 'MSHSSLFSNHEHALTQTCPQCGEPLQMRFGKHGPFLGCSHYPECDYIQPLKQNDGHIVKLLGVPCPKCQQELVLR' A
#
# COMPACT_ATOMS: atom_id res chain seq x y z
N MET A 1 -24.46 3.69 31.87
CA MET A 1 -23.43 2.65 31.60
C MET A 1 -23.77 2.00 30.27
N SER A 2 -23.15 2.43 29.18
CA SER A 2 -23.29 1.78 27.87
C SER A 2 -22.19 2.29 26.94
N HIS A 3 -21.01 1.67 27.03
CA HIS A 3 -19.98 1.78 26.01
C HIS A 3 -20.42 0.91 24.82
N SER A 4 -21.08 1.52 23.85
CA SER A 4 -21.38 0.90 22.57
C SER A 4 -20.10 0.91 21.73
N SER A 5 -19.51 -0.27 21.50
CA SER A 5 -18.28 -0.51 20.75
C SER A 5 -18.14 0.36 19.49
N LEU A 6 -17.26 1.36 19.54
CA LEU A 6 -17.03 2.35 18.47
C LEU A 6 -15.93 1.96 17.47
N PHE A 7 -15.36 0.77 17.56
CA PHE A 7 -14.29 0.37 16.66
C PHE A 7 -14.61 -1.00 16.06
N SER A 8 -15.34 -1.00 14.95
CA SER A 8 -15.24 -2.10 14.00
C SER A 8 -13.81 -2.09 13.48
N ASN A 9 -12.97 -2.96 14.04
CA ASN A 9 -11.71 -3.32 13.42
C ASN A 9 -12.08 -3.89 12.05
N HIS A 10 -12.00 -3.05 11.01
CA HIS A 10 -12.08 -3.50 9.63
C HIS A 10 -10.87 -4.41 9.42
N GLU A 11 -11.08 -5.69 9.69
CA GLU A 11 -10.21 -6.78 9.34
C GLU A 11 -10.26 -6.91 7.80
N HIS A 12 -9.58 -5.99 7.13
CA HIS A 12 -9.21 -6.15 5.72
C HIS A 12 -8.16 -7.25 5.68
N ALA A 13 -8.63 -8.50 5.74
CA ALA A 13 -7.86 -9.64 5.30
C ALA A 13 -7.49 -9.38 3.84
N LEU A 14 -6.21 -9.06 3.60
CA LEU A 14 -5.64 -8.96 2.26
C LEU A 14 -5.61 -10.38 1.68
N THR A 15 -6.74 -10.85 1.14
CA THR A 15 -6.90 -12.16 0.49
C THR A 15 -6.30 -12.13 -0.92
N GLN A 16 -5.06 -11.66 -1.04
CA GLN A 16 -4.34 -11.59 -2.31
C GLN A 16 -3.58 -12.91 -2.52
N THR A 17 -3.73 -13.49 -3.70
CA THR A 17 -3.03 -14.73 -4.08
C THR A 17 -1.70 -14.42 -4.75
N CYS A 18 -0.68 -15.23 -4.49
CA CYS A 18 0.64 -15.11 -5.12
C CYS A 18 0.54 -15.43 -6.62
N PRO A 19 1.00 -14.53 -7.51
CA PRO A 19 0.96 -14.76 -8.96
C PRO A 19 1.98 -15.80 -9.44
N GLN A 20 2.96 -16.17 -8.61
CA GLN A 20 3.99 -17.15 -8.99
C GLN A 20 3.62 -18.60 -8.64
N CYS A 21 2.99 -18.84 -7.49
CA CYS A 21 2.68 -20.20 -7.02
C CYS A 21 1.21 -20.46 -6.67
N GLY A 22 0.36 -19.43 -6.63
CA GLY A 22 -1.06 -19.58 -6.29
C GLY A 22 -1.35 -19.68 -4.80
N GLU A 23 -0.34 -19.66 -3.92
CA GLU A 23 -0.49 -19.65 -2.47
C GLU A 23 -0.81 -18.23 -1.95
N PRO A 24 -1.44 -18.06 -0.78
CA PRO A 24 -1.82 -16.75 -0.26
C PRO A 24 -0.62 -15.86 0.06
N LEU A 25 -0.79 -14.56 -0.15
CA LEU A 25 0.14 -13.54 0.34
C LEU A 25 -0.19 -13.15 1.77
N GLN A 26 0.84 -12.89 2.56
CA GLN A 26 0.72 -12.46 3.96
C GLN A 26 1.50 -11.18 4.19
N MET A 27 0.97 -10.31 5.05
CA MET A 27 1.69 -9.11 5.47
C MET A 27 2.87 -9.49 6.38
N ARG A 28 4.06 -9.06 5.99
CA ARG A 28 5.33 -9.22 6.73
C ARG A 28 6.00 -7.87 6.93
N PHE A 29 6.89 -7.78 7.89
CA PHE A 29 7.60 -6.54 8.24
C PHE A 29 9.09 -6.71 7.98
N GLY A 30 9.67 -5.82 7.17
CA GLY A 30 11.09 -5.79 6.88
C GLY A 30 11.71 -4.45 7.27
N LYS A 31 13.02 -4.32 7.04
CA LYS A 31 13.79 -3.10 7.33
C LYS A 31 13.23 -1.81 6.68
N HIS A 32 12.54 -1.93 5.54
CA HIS A 32 11.98 -0.80 4.79
C HIS A 32 10.48 -0.58 5.04
N GLY A 33 9.90 -1.31 6.00
CA GLY A 33 8.48 -1.26 6.32
C GLY A 33 7.73 -2.54 5.94
N PRO A 34 6.39 -2.51 5.99
CA PRO A 34 5.57 -3.68 5.74
C PRO A 34 5.49 -3.99 4.24
N PHE A 35 5.43 -5.27 3.91
CA PHE A 35 5.31 -5.80 2.55
C PHE A 35 4.42 -7.06 2.55
N LEU A 36 3.89 -7.44 1.39
CA LEU A 36 3.23 -8.73 1.19
C LEU A 36 4.27 -9.76 0.74
N GLY A 37 4.37 -10.89 1.42
CA GLY A 37 5.23 -12.01 1.02
C GLY A 37 4.44 -13.29 0.85
N CYS A 38 4.89 -14.18 -0.03
CA CYS A 38 4.26 -15.49 -0.18
C CYS A 38 4.29 -16.28 1.14
N SER A 39 3.17 -16.95 1.47
CA SER A 39 3.10 -17.87 2.60
C SER A 39 4.04 -19.07 2.45
N HIS A 40 4.32 -19.48 1.21
CA HIS A 40 5.11 -20.66 0.85
C HIS A 40 6.61 -20.36 0.70
N TYR A 41 7.12 -19.39 1.44
CA TYR A 41 8.56 -19.16 1.55
C TYR A 41 9.18 -20.23 2.47
N PRO A 42 10.35 -20.83 2.14
CA PRO A 42 11.35 -20.43 1.13
C PRO A 42 11.16 -20.97 -0.29
N GLU A 43 10.18 -21.84 -0.54
CA GLU A 43 9.94 -22.46 -1.85
C GLU A 43 9.44 -21.44 -2.91
N CYS A 44 8.81 -20.36 -2.47
CA CYS A 44 8.42 -19.20 -3.27
C CYS A 44 8.87 -17.91 -2.60
N ASP A 45 9.71 -17.13 -3.29
CA ASP A 45 10.32 -15.89 -2.80
C ASP A 45 9.59 -14.61 -3.25
N TYR A 46 8.38 -14.75 -3.79
CA TYR A 46 7.56 -13.61 -4.21
C TYR A 46 7.32 -12.63 -3.06
N ILE A 47 7.60 -11.35 -3.34
CA ILE A 47 7.29 -10.22 -2.46
C ILE A 47 6.64 -9.09 -3.26
N GLN A 48 5.73 -8.36 -2.62
CA GLN A 48 5.04 -7.20 -3.18
C GLN A 48 5.05 -6.05 -2.14
N PRO A 49 5.60 -4.88 -2.47
CA PRO A 49 5.58 -3.72 -1.58
C PRO A 49 4.15 -3.25 -1.28
N LEU A 50 3.85 -2.87 -0.03
CA LEU A 50 2.53 -2.34 0.33
C LEU A 50 2.35 -0.86 0.01
N LYS A 51 3.45 -0.11 -0.02
CA LYS A 51 3.46 1.29 -0.46
C LYS A 51 4.10 1.35 -1.82
N GLN A 52 3.28 1.54 -2.83
CA GLN A 52 3.77 2.13 -4.05
C GLN A 52 3.91 3.64 -3.75
N ASN A 53 5.13 4.18 -3.85
CA ASN A 53 5.30 5.64 -3.89
C ASN A 53 4.85 6.11 -5.28
N ASP A 54 3.56 5.98 -5.59
CA ASP A 54 2.97 6.23 -6.91
C ASP A 54 3.14 7.67 -7.40
N GLY A 55 3.64 8.55 -6.53
CA GLY A 55 3.71 9.97 -6.82
C GLY A 55 2.37 10.62 -6.94
N HIS A 56 1.40 10.09 -6.18
CA HIS A 56 0.09 10.69 -6.04
C HIS A 56 0.22 12.17 -5.76
N ILE A 57 -0.32 12.94 -6.70
CA ILE A 57 -0.52 14.36 -6.54
C ILE A 57 -1.56 14.52 -5.43
N VAL A 58 -1.11 15.00 -4.27
CA VAL A 58 -1.95 15.30 -3.11
C VAL A 58 -2.88 16.46 -3.43
N LYS A 59 -2.41 17.45 -4.21
CA LYS A 59 -3.21 18.62 -4.58
C LYS A 59 -2.68 19.35 -5.81
N LEU A 60 -3.57 19.81 -6.68
CA LEU A 60 -3.27 20.78 -7.74
C LEU A 60 -3.36 22.20 -7.17
N LEU A 61 -2.37 23.05 -7.46
CA LEU A 61 -2.29 24.39 -6.86
C LEU A 61 -3.04 25.47 -7.65
N GLY A 62 -3.42 25.21 -8.89
CA GLY A 62 -4.10 26.17 -9.76
C GLY A 62 -3.20 27.30 -10.25
N VAL A 63 -1.88 27.15 -10.16
CA VAL A 63 -0.89 28.13 -10.60
C VAL A 63 0.13 27.47 -11.53
N PRO A 64 0.37 28.05 -12.73
CA PRO A 64 1.34 27.49 -13.66
C PRO A 64 2.77 27.79 -13.19
N CYS A 65 3.68 26.88 -13.49
CA CYS A 65 5.11 27.01 -13.22
C CYS A 65 5.70 28.15 -14.07
N PRO A 66 6.41 29.13 -13.48
CA PRO A 66 6.96 30.26 -14.24
C PRO A 66 8.09 29.88 -15.20
N LYS A 67 8.63 28.66 -15.11
CA LYS A 67 9.71 28.18 -15.98
C LYS A 67 9.22 27.37 -17.19
N CYS A 68 8.23 26.51 -16.96
CA CYS A 68 7.75 25.55 -17.97
C CYS A 68 6.25 25.64 -18.26
N GLN A 69 5.53 26.56 -17.61
CA GLN A 69 4.09 26.82 -17.77
C GLN A 69 3.17 25.63 -17.43
N GLN A 70 3.69 24.52 -16.91
CA GLN A 70 2.90 23.39 -16.44
C GLN A 70 2.29 23.64 -15.05
N GLU A 71 1.18 22.97 -14.75
CA GLU A 71 0.46 23.09 -13.48
C GLU A 71 1.32 22.62 -12.29
N LEU A 72 1.38 23.43 -11.23
CA LEU A 72 2.09 23.05 -10.01
C LEU A 72 1.24 22.12 -9.15
N VAL A 73 1.89 21.12 -8.59
CA VAL A 73 1.26 20.07 -7.79
C VAL A 73 2.03 19.83 -6.49
N LEU A 74 1.28 19.57 -5.42
CA LEU A 74 1.83 19.04 -4.17
C LEU A 74 1.86 17.52 -4.28
N ARG A 75 3.03 16.92 -4.06
CA ARG A 75 3.23 15.47 -3.95
C ARG A 75 3.43 15.09 -2.49
#